data_AF-A9B1E9-F1
#
_entry.id   AF-A9B1E9-F1
#
_cell.length_a   1.000
_cell.length_b   1.000
_cell.length_c   1.000
_cell.angle_alpha   90.00
_cell.angle_beta   90.00
_cell.angle_gamma   90.00
#
_symmetry.space_group_name_H-M   'P 1'
#
loop_
_entity.id
_entity.type
_entity.pdbx_description
1 polymer ?
#
loop_
_entity_poly.entity_id
_entity_poly.type
_entity_poly.pdbx_seq_one_letter_code
_entity_poly.pdbx_strand_id
1 'polypeptide(L)'
;MTDELDAIPWHTIDHAYGYATDTPQHLRNLTHPDPEVIQQSHSALSASIVHQGGVWPAALAAFPYLLRIFLTHSGHTCSCASALVMIIVKGIAPPIPSLIAYGYLLNKKI
;
A
#
# COMPACT_ATOMS: atom_id res chain seq x y z
N MET A 1 10.07 11.97 -10.47
CA MET A 1 9.41 11.24 -9.36
C MET A 1 9.75 11.87 -8.00
N THR A 2 10.98 12.33 -7.79
CA THR A 2 11.44 13.02 -6.57
C THR A 2 10.60 14.25 -6.23
N ASP A 3 10.37 15.13 -7.22
CA ASP A 3 9.80 16.46 -6.98
C ASP A 3 8.30 16.40 -6.58
N GLU A 4 7.57 15.39 -7.07
CA GLU A 4 6.16 15.18 -6.73
C GLU A 4 6.00 14.66 -5.29
N LEU A 5 6.91 13.79 -4.84
CA LEU A 5 6.90 13.29 -3.46
C LEU A 5 7.20 14.39 -2.45
N ASP A 6 8.09 15.33 -2.79
CA ASP A 6 8.46 16.44 -1.91
C ASP A 6 7.36 17.51 -1.80
N ALA A 7 6.42 17.55 -2.74
CA ALA A 7 5.27 18.47 -2.70
C ALA A 7 4.18 18.04 -1.69
N ILE A 8 4.22 16.79 -1.23
CA ILE A 8 3.24 16.27 -0.25
C ILE A 8 3.70 16.67 1.16
N PRO A 9 2.82 17.27 1.99
CA PRO A 9 3.15 17.64 3.36
C PRO A 9 3.15 16.40 4.27
N TRP A 10 4.12 15.50 4.12
CA TRP A 10 4.18 14.23 4.87
C TRP A 10 4.18 14.39 6.39
N HIS A 11 4.63 15.54 6.89
CA HIS A 11 4.58 15.89 8.31
C HIS A 11 3.17 16.11 8.86
N THR A 12 2.14 16.18 8.00
CA THR A 12 0.73 16.31 8.40
C THR A 12 -0.06 15.01 8.18
N ILE A 13 0.60 13.94 7.74
CA ILE A 13 -0.03 12.67 7.36
C ILE A 13 0.44 11.61 8.34
N ASP A 14 -0.50 10.93 9.00
CA ASP A 14 -0.19 9.87 9.94
C ASP A 14 0.02 8.52 9.25
N HIS A 15 0.92 7.74 9.83
CA HIS A 15 1.12 6.32 9.62
C HIS A 15 1.24 5.62 11.00
N ALA A 16 1.45 4.31 11.04
CA ALA A 16 1.44 3.52 12.28
C ALA A 16 2.43 3.97 13.37
N TYR A 17 3.49 4.67 12.99
CA TYR A 17 4.58 5.08 13.90
C TYR A 17 4.66 6.60 14.11
N GLY A 18 3.59 7.36 13.81
CA GLY A 18 3.54 8.82 13.90
C GLY A 18 3.42 9.49 12.53
N TYR A 19 4.10 10.62 12.31
CA TYR A 19 4.07 11.31 11.02
C TYR A 19 4.87 10.57 9.95
N ALA A 20 4.34 10.55 8.73
CA ALA A 20 4.85 9.79 7.59
C ALA A 20 6.08 10.42 6.91
N THR A 21 6.95 11.09 7.66
CA THR A 21 8.09 11.85 7.11
C THR A 21 9.16 10.97 6.45
N ASP A 22 9.19 9.67 6.77
CA ASP A 22 10.09 8.65 6.19
C ASP A 22 9.52 7.99 4.93
N THR A 23 8.20 7.99 4.77
CA THR A 23 7.45 7.38 3.66
C THR A 23 7.98 7.78 2.27
N PRO A 24 8.25 9.06 1.95
CA PRO A 24 8.78 9.42 0.64
C PRO A 24 10.15 8.79 0.36
N GLN A 25 11.00 8.60 1.37
CA GLN A 25 12.29 7.93 1.17
C GLN A 25 12.10 6.44 0.86
N HIS A 26 11.21 5.76 1.58
CA HIS A 26 10.89 4.36 1.28
C HIS A 26 10.31 4.18 -0.12
N LEU A 27 9.43 5.08 -0.57
CA LEU A 27 8.87 5.05 -1.93
C LEU A 27 9.94 5.20 -3.01
N ARG A 28 10.93 6.07 -2.82
CA ARG A 28 12.08 6.22 -3.75
C ARG A 28 12.93 4.96 -3.78
N ASN A 29 13.16 4.36 -2.62
CA ASN A 29 14.03 3.19 -2.49
C ASN A 29 13.42 1.92 -3.12
N LEU A 30 12.11 1.87 -3.38
CA LEU A 30 11.50 0.76 -4.12
C LEU A 30 12.03 0.61 -5.56
N THR A 31 12.59 1.68 -6.14
CA THR A 31 13.20 1.66 -7.48
C THR A 31 14.73 1.69 -7.42
N HIS A 32 15.34 1.43 -6.26
CA HIS A 32 16.79 1.39 -6.10
C HIS A 32 17.39 0.19 -6.85
N PRO A 33 18.59 0.30 -7.45
CA PRO A 33 19.20 -0.83 -8.19
C PRO A 33 19.60 -2.00 -7.29
N ASP A 34 19.81 -1.76 -5.99
CA ASP A 34 20.12 -2.79 -4.99
C ASP A 34 18.84 -3.46 -4.46
N PRO A 35 18.65 -4.78 -4.68
CA PRO A 35 17.51 -5.54 -4.17
C PRO A 35 17.37 -5.50 -2.64
N GLU A 36 18.46 -5.38 -1.89
CA GLU A 36 18.40 -5.32 -0.43
C GLU A 36 17.73 -4.02 0.03
N VAL A 37 18.08 -2.90 -0.61
CA VAL A 37 17.46 -1.59 -0.33
C VAL A 37 15.97 -1.60 -0.67
N ILE A 38 15.58 -2.24 -1.78
CA ILE A 38 14.16 -2.43 -2.14
C ILE A 38 13.45 -3.22 -1.04
N GLN A 39 14.02 -4.36 -0.62
CA GLN A 39 13.39 -5.24 0.35
C GLN A 39 13.24 -4.60 1.73
N GLN A 40 14.27 -3.91 2.21
CA GLN A 40 14.23 -3.18 3.49
C GLN A 40 13.17 -2.08 3.45
N SER A 41 13.12 -1.32 2.35
CA SER A 41 12.16 -0.22 2.19
C SER A 41 10.74 -0.72 2.01
N HIS A 42 10.54 -1.82 1.29
CA HIS A 42 9.25 -2.49 1.18
C HIS A 42 8.74 -2.96 2.55
N SER A 43 9.60 -3.59 3.36
CA SER A 43 9.21 -4.06 4.70
C SER A 43 8.85 -2.90 5.63
N ALA A 44 9.68 -1.85 5.67
CA ALA A 44 9.44 -0.66 6.49
C ALA A 44 8.17 0.08 6.05
N LEU A 45 7.99 0.27 4.74
CA LEU A 45 6.81 0.91 4.19
C LEU A 45 5.55 0.09 4.49
N SER A 46 5.57 -1.22 4.25
CA SER A 46 4.45 -2.11 4.56
C SER A 46 4.02 -2.00 6.02
N ALA A 47 4.97 -2.09 6.96
CA ALA A 47 4.70 -2.04 8.40
C ALA A 47 4.14 -0.69 8.87
N SER A 48 4.52 0.40 8.20
CA SER A 48 4.09 1.76 8.56
C SER A 48 2.73 2.12 7.96
N ILE A 49 2.47 1.79 6.70
CA ILE A 49 1.23 2.20 6.01
C ILE A 49 0.07 1.21 6.24
N VAL A 50 0.37 -0.04 6.57
CA VAL A 50 -0.63 -1.06 6.92
C VAL A 50 -0.21 -1.71 8.25
N HIS A 51 -0.99 -1.46 9.30
CA HIS A 51 -0.68 -1.97 10.63
C HIS A 51 -1.94 -2.50 11.32
N GLN A 52 -1.83 -3.66 11.96
CA GLN A 52 -2.90 -4.31 12.73
C GLN A 52 -4.26 -4.43 12.01
N GLY A 53 -4.21 -4.67 10.69
CA GLY A 53 -5.42 -4.83 9.86
C GLY A 53 -6.07 -3.52 9.40
N GLY A 54 -5.49 -2.37 9.73
CA GLY A 54 -5.92 -1.06 9.25
C GLY A 54 -4.98 -0.46 8.20
N VAL A 55 -5.56 0.35 7.31
CA VAL A 55 -4.84 1.17 6.32
C VAL A 55 -4.73 2.59 6.89
N TRP A 56 -3.51 3.12 6.93
CA TRP A 56 -3.25 4.47 7.44
C TRP A 56 -3.41 5.55 6.34
N PRO A 57 -3.65 6.83 6.70
CA PRO A 57 -3.70 7.93 5.75
C PRO A 57 -2.50 7.98 4.79
N ALA A 58 -1.29 7.69 5.30
CA ALA A 58 -0.08 7.60 4.49
C ALA A 58 -0.16 6.57 3.35
N ALA A 59 -0.92 5.49 3.53
CA ALA A 59 -1.11 4.48 2.50
C ALA A 59 -1.88 5.03 1.29
N LEU A 60 -2.91 5.85 1.54
CA LEU A 60 -3.69 6.50 0.49
C LEU A 60 -2.84 7.53 -0.26
N ALA A 61 -2.03 8.29 0.46
CA ALA A 61 -1.07 9.23 -0.13
C ALA A 61 0.01 8.54 -0.98
N ALA A 62 0.47 7.36 -0.54
CA ALA A 62 1.46 6.55 -1.25
C ALA A 62 0.88 5.80 -2.48
N PHE A 63 -0.42 5.49 -2.48
CA PHE A 63 -1.07 4.64 -3.49
C PHE A 63 -0.78 5.02 -4.95
N PRO A 64 -0.94 6.29 -5.41
CA PRO A 64 -0.68 6.62 -6.82
C PRO A 64 0.78 6.38 -7.23
N TYR A 65 1.73 6.50 -6.31
CA TYR A 65 3.15 6.22 -6.57
C TYR A 65 3.42 4.73 -6.68
N LEU A 66 2.85 3.94 -5.77
CA LEU A 66 2.93 2.47 -5.81
C LEU A 66 2.31 1.92 -7.09
N LEU A 67 1.14 2.45 -7.49
CA LEU A 67 0.49 2.08 -8.73
C LEU A 67 1.35 2.43 -9.95
N ARG A 68 1.97 3.62 -9.98
CA ARG A 68 2.91 3.98 -11.05
C ARG A 68 4.10 3.03 -11.09
N ILE A 69 4.75 2.73 -9.96
CA ILE A 69 5.89 1.80 -9.92
C ILE A 69 5.48 0.43 -10.47
N PHE A 70 4.33 -0.08 -10.03
CA PHE A 70 3.77 -1.35 -10.50
C PHE A 70 3.56 -1.38 -12.02
N LEU A 71 3.04 -0.29 -12.59
CA LEU A 71 2.73 -0.19 -14.02
C LEU A 71 3.95 0.06 -14.91
N THR A 72 5.05 0.60 -14.38
CA THR A 72 6.22 1.01 -15.17
C THR A 72 7.50 0.20 -14.93
N HIS A 73 7.52 -0.69 -13.94
CA HIS A 73 8.69 -1.53 -13.64
C HIS A 73 8.36 -3.02 -13.78
N SER A 74 9.39 -3.85 -13.92
CA SER A 74 9.30 -5.31 -13.97
C SER A 74 10.17 -5.97 -12.90
N GLY A 75 10.05 -7.28 -12.72
CA GLY A 75 10.90 -8.04 -11.78
C GLY A 75 10.60 -7.73 -10.31
N HIS A 76 11.64 -7.71 -9.47
CA HIS A 76 11.50 -7.60 -8.02
C HIS A 76 10.78 -6.32 -7.57
N THR A 77 11.14 -5.15 -8.14
CA THR A 77 10.45 -3.87 -7.89
C THR A 77 8.95 -3.93 -8.16
N CYS A 78 8.56 -4.53 -9.29
CA CYS A 78 7.15 -4.70 -9.67
C CYS A 78 6.39 -5.56 -8.65
N SER A 79 7.00 -6.67 -8.22
CA SER A 79 6.44 -7.56 -7.19
C SER A 79 6.23 -6.85 -5.85
N CYS A 80 7.22 -6.08 -5.40
CA CYS A 80 7.12 -5.29 -4.16
C CYS A 80 6.03 -4.22 -4.24
N ALA A 81 5.96 -3.47 -5.34
CA ALA A 81 4.92 -2.46 -5.53
C ALA A 81 3.51 -3.07 -5.60
N SER A 82 3.36 -4.17 -6.35
CA SER A 82 2.10 -4.91 -6.47
C SER A 82 1.62 -5.44 -5.12
N ALA A 83 2.52 -5.99 -4.30
CA ALA A 83 2.17 -6.46 -2.96
C ALA A 83 1.56 -5.35 -2.10
N LEU A 84 2.18 -4.17 -2.07
CA LEU A 84 1.68 -3.02 -1.32
C LEU A 84 0.33 -2.52 -1.87
N VAL A 85 0.19 -2.41 -3.20
CA VAL A 85 -1.10 -2.05 -3.84
C VAL A 85 -2.20 -3.02 -3.41
N MET A 86 -1.93 -4.32 -3.46
CA MET A 86 -2.92 -5.35 -3.10
C MET A 86 -3.29 -5.31 -1.62
N ILE A 87 -2.33 -5.04 -0.73
CA ILE A 87 -2.60 -4.90 0.70
C ILE A 87 -3.49 -3.68 0.95
N ILE A 88 -3.18 -2.53 0.34
CA ILE A 88 -4.00 -1.30 0.48
C ILE A 88 -5.42 -1.56 -0.02
N VAL A 89 -5.57 -2.13 -1.22
CA VAL A 89 -6.89 -2.43 -1.80
C VAL A 89 -7.70 -3.35 -0.89
N LYS A 90 -7.08 -4.40 -0.34
CA LYS A 90 -7.76 -5.32 0.60
C LYS A 90 -8.17 -4.65 1.90
N GLY A 91 -7.38 -3.68 2.39
CA GLY A 91 -7.65 -2.99 3.64
C GLY A 91 -8.67 -1.85 3.52
N ILE A 92 -8.90 -1.31 2.31
CA ILE A 92 -9.96 -0.30 2.06
C ILE A 92 -11.24 -0.90 1.50
N ALA A 93 -11.15 -2.00 0.76
CA ALA A 93 -12.33 -2.68 0.26
C ALA A 93 -13.09 -3.23 1.46
N PRO A 94 -14.41 -2.97 1.59
CA PRO A 94 -15.21 -3.72 2.54
C PRO A 94 -14.99 -5.21 2.22
N PRO A 95 -14.94 -6.11 3.22
CA PRO A 95 -14.91 -7.53 2.94
C PRO A 95 -16.04 -7.78 1.95
N ILE A 96 -15.71 -8.22 0.73
CA ILE A 96 -16.72 -8.58 -0.27
C ILE A 96 -17.64 -9.51 0.50
N PRO A 97 -18.93 -9.14 0.71
CA PRO A 97 -19.86 -10.05 1.36
C PRO A 97 -19.84 -11.28 0.48
N SER A 98 -19.18 -12.30 1.00
CA SER A 98 -18.89 -13.50 0.25
C SER A 98 -20.23 -14.07 -0.21
N LEU A 99 -20.18 -14.88 -1.26
CA LEU A 99 -21.26 -15.73 -1.76
C LEU A 99 -22.02 -16.53 -0.66
N ILE A 100 -21.57 -16.49 0.60
CA ILE A 100 -22.28 -16.89 1.83
C ILE A 100 -23.65 -16.20 1.95
N ALA A 101 -23.79 -14.91 1.63
CA ALA A 101 -25.08 -14.21 1.72
C ALA A 101 -26.09 -14.73 0.68
N TYR A 102 -25.63 -15.11 -0.52
CA TYR A 102 -26.47 -15.70 -1.56
C TYR A 102 -26.94 -17.11 -1.18
N GLY A 103 -26.10 -17.92 -0.53
CA GLY A 103 -26.49 -19.23 0.03
C GLY A 103 -27.54 -19.13 1.15
N TYR A 104 -27.45 -18.09 1.99
CA TYR A 104 -28.44 -17.83 3.06
C TYR A 104 -29.79 -17.33 2.51
N LEU A 105 -29.79 -16.56 1.42
CA LEU A 105 -31.01 -16.05 0.78
C LEU A 105 -31.70 -17.11 -0.09
N LEU A 106 -30.94 -18.03 -0.72
CA LEU A 106 -31.52 -19.10 -1.54
C LEU A 106 -32.12 -20.26 -0.73
N ASN A 107 -31.67 -20.47 0.52
CA ASN A 107 -32.24 -21.46 1.45
C ASN A 107 -33.50 -20.98 2.21
N LYS A 108 -33.99 -19.77 1.91
CA LYS A 108 -35.27 -19.22 2.41
C LYS A 108 -36.31 -19.06 1.29
N LYS A 109 -36.40 -20.01 0.36
CA LYS A 109 -37.63 -20.16 -0.42
C LYS A 109 -38.61 -21.09 0.31
N ILE A 110 -39.72 -20.47 0.67
CA ILE A 110 -40.99 -21.01 1.19
C ILE A 110 -41.61 -21.94 0.16
#